data_AF-A0A932SVC3-F1
#
_entry.id   AF-A0A932SVC3-F1
#
_cell.length_a   1.000
_cell.length_b   1.000
_cell.length_c   1.000
_cell.angle_alpha   90.00
_cell.angle_beta   90.00
_cell.angle_gamma   90.00
#
_symmetry.space_group_name_H-M   'P 1'
#
loop_
_entity.id
_entity.type
_entity.pdbx_description
1 polymer ?
#
loop_
_entity_poly.entity_id
_entity_poly.type
_entity_poly.pdbx_seq_one_letter_code
_entity_poly.pdbx_strand_id
1 'polypeptide(L)'
;MKLEAEEDGVPSASEFVETISLVGTATENDQRCRWVEIKSVAFDAKNNPVRTHVTKLLIPESEMLKSKDPLKNAVRGWVRVNDQPPSPMKPIAWDPGLFVGECLSWLPGVRIQLREVDQPRDVAYQRGTIQAAKAFSGTREYTKADRQELGEVRWKSRFTLWHHADLTCGFAHAVIEAEKWIGNERDGKVVITYFLEDGGKDGKSGLPDNN
;
A
#
# COMPACT_ATOMS: atom_id res chain seq x y z
N MET A 1 4.22 2.14 9.10
CA MET A 1 2.80 2.39 8.86
C MET A 1 2.05 1.29 9.57
N LYS A 2 1.23 1.60 10.58
CA LYS A 2 0.40 0.57 11.24
C LYS A 2 -0.91 0.42 10.49
N LEU A 3 -1.39 -0.81 10.32
CA LEU A 3 -2.68 -1.10 9.72
C LEU A 3 -3.64 -1.75 10.72
N GLU A 4 -4.87 -1.22 10.76
CA GLU A 4 -5.99 -1.76 11.52
C GLU A 4 -7.13 -2.08 10.55
N ALA A 5 -7.63 -3.32 10.59
CA ALA A 5 -8.67 -3.80 9.69
C ALA A 5 -9.94 -4.19 10.47
N GLU A 6 -11.09 -3.81 9.93
CA GLU A 6 -12.41 -4.18 10.42
C GLU A 6 -13.19 -4.81 9.27
N GLU A 7 -13.81 -5.97 9.51
CA GLU A 7 -14.63 -6.68 8.52
C GLU A 7 -16.09 -6.73 9.04
N ASP A 8 -17.00 -6.12 8.29
CA ASP A 8 -18.44 -6.03 8.60
C ASP A 8 -18.77 -5.59 10.05
N GLY A 9 -18.06 -4.58 10.58
CA GLY A 9 -18.29 -4.10 11.94
C GLY A 9 -17.49 -4.84 13.01
N VAL A 10 -16.80 -5.92 12.63
CA VAL A 10 -16.04 -6.77 13.55
C VAL A 10 -14.56 -6.49 13.36
N PRO A 11 -13.82 -6.11 14.43
CA PRO A 11 -12.38 -6.01 14.35
C PRO A 11 -11.78 -7.31 13.85
N SER A 12 -11.08 -7.26 12.72
CA SER A 12 -10.28 -8.39 12.26
C SER A 12 -9.11 -8.52 13.23
N ALA A 13 -8.88 -9.72 13.79
CA ALA A 13 -7.79 -9.98 14.73
C ALA A 13 -6.38 -9.86 14.10
N SER A 14 -6.29 -9.36 12.88
CA SER A 14 -5.06 -9.26 12.10
C SER A 14 -4.52 -7.83 12.21
N GLU A 15 -3.77 -7.54 13.26
CA GLU A 15 -2.89 -6.37 13.23
C GLU A 15 -1.67 -6.68 12.36
N PHE A 16 -1.32 -5.75 11.47
CA PHE A 16 -0.05 -5.79 10.78
C PHE A 16 0.59 -4.42 10.67
N VAL A 17 1.92 -4.44 10.65
CA VAL A 17 2.74 -3.25 10.44
C VAL A 17 3.34 -3.33 9.05
N GLU A 18 3.12 -2.29 8.26
CA GLU A 18 3.73 -2.11 6.96
C GLU A 18 4.83 -1.05 7.00
N THR A 19 6.01 -1.42 6.52
CA THR A 19 7.10 -0.47 6.27
C THR A 19 7.22 -0.30 4.76
N ILE A 20 7.11 0.95 4.28
CA ILE A 20 7.30 1.27 2.87
C ILE A 20 8.55 2.13 2.74
N SER A 21 9.45 1.69 1.87
CA SER A 21 10.80 2.27 1.73
C SER A 21 11.15 2.48 0.27
N LEU A 22 11.80 3.62 -0.03
CA LEU A 22 12.48 3.85 -1.31
C LEU A 22 13.94 3.44 -1.15
N VAL A 23 14.34 2.29 -1.70
CA VAL A 23 15.59 1.59 -1.32
C VAL A 23 16.71 1.62 -2.37
N GLY A 24 16.59 2.46 -3.41
CA GLY A 24 17.62 2.63 -4.43
C GLY A 24 17.07 2.92 -5.82
N THR A 25 17.94 3.18 -6.79
CA THR A 25 17.57 3.43 -8.20
C THR A 25 18.22 2.43 -9.13
N ALA A 26 17.60 2.21 -10.28
CA ALA A 26 18.19 1.52 -11.42
C ALA A 26 17.78 2.20 -12.73
N THR A 27 18.49 1.89 -13.81
CA THR A 27 18.10 2.29 -15.17
C THR A 27 17.65 1.03 -15.91
N GLU A 28 16.44 1.06 -16.47
CA GLU A 28 15.85 -0.03 -17.27
C GLU A 28 15.25 0.58 -18.52
N ASN A 29 15.57 0.05 -19.71
CA ASN A 29 15.11 0.58 -21.00
C ASN A 29 15.31 2.11 -21.15
N ASP A 30 16.49 2.60 -20.78
CA ASP A 30 16.86 4.04 -20.78
C ASP A 30 15.97 4.93 -19.87
N GLN A 31 15.20 4.33 -18.96
CA GLN A 31 14.36 5.04 -18.00
C GLN A 31 14.90 4.89 -16.57
N ARG A 32 14.94 6.00 -15.85
CA ARG A 32 15.24 6.00 -14.41
C ARG A 32 14.08 5.37 -13.64
N CYS A 33 14.39 4.33 -12.89
CA CYS A 33 13.47 3.61 -12.04
C CYS A 33 13.89 3.69 -10.57
N ARG A 34 12.91 3.52 -9.67
CA ARG A 34 13.06 3.56 -8.23
C ARG A 34 12.57 2.25 -7.63
N TRP A 35 13.37 1.69 -6.71
CA TRP A 35 12.94 0.55 -5.92
C TRP A 35 12.01 1.00 -4.80
N VAL A 36 10.83 0.39 -4.76
CA VAL A 36 9.87 0.50 -3.68
C VAL A 36 9.80 -0.84 -2.96
N GLU A 37 10.17 -0.88 -1.69
CA GLU A 37 10.06 -2.06 -0.84
C GLU A 37 8.93 -1.88 0.16
N ILE A 38 8.04 -2.87 0.25
CA ILE A 38 6.93 -2.96 1.18
C ILE A 38 7.17 -4.20 2.03
N LYS A 39 7.34 -4.00 3.34
CA LYS A 39 7.46 -5.07 4.33
C LYS A 39 6.22 -5.07 5.20
N SER A 40 5.41 -6.11 5.13
CA SER A 40 4.24 -6.31 5.99
C SER A 40 4.56 -7.38 7.04
N VAL A 41 4.38 -7.06 8.31
CA VAL A 41 4.58 -7.98 9.44
C VAL A 41 3.24 -8.18 10.13
N ALA A 42 2.70 -9.40 10.10
CA ALA A 42 1.49 -9.78 10.83
C ALA A 42 1.86 -10.33 12.21
N PHE A 43 1.04 -10.02 13.21
CA PHE A 43 1.25 -10.40 14.60
C PHE A 43 0.14 -11.33 15.11
N ASP A 44 0.45 -12.19 16.08
CA ASP A 44 -0.57 -12.94 16.84
C ASP A 44 -1.22 -12.08 17.93
N ALA A 45 -2.21 -12.64 18.64
CA ALA A 45 -2.89 -11.98 19.76
C ALA A 45 -1.98 -11.61 20.95
N LYS A 46 -0.75 -12.12 20.98
CA LYS A 46 0.28 -11.80 21.99
C LYS A 46 1.33 -10.83 21.43
N ASN A 47 1.06 -10.22 20.27
CA ASN A 47 1.94 -9.30 19.57
C ASN A 47 3.28 -9.91 19.14
N ASN A 48 3.34 -11.23 18.91
CA ASN A 48 4.52 -11.87 18.31
C ASN A 48 4.41 -11.88 16.79
N PRO A 49 5.48 -11.57 16.04
CA PRO A 49 5.45 -11.63 14.58
C PRO A 49 5.26 -13.08 14.12
N VAL A 50 4.17 -13.36 13.41
CA VAL A 50 3.84 -14.70 12.88
C VAL A 50 4.10 -14.84 11.39
N ARG A 51 4.12 -13.71 10.67
CA ARG A 51 4.38 -13.70 9.24
C ARG A 51 5.03 -12.39 8.84
N THR A 52 6.13 -12.48 8.10
CA THR A 52 6.75 -11.33 7.42
C THR A 52 6.64 -11.54 5.92
N HIS A 53 6.12 -10.56 5.21
CA HIS A 53 6.05 -10.54 3.76
C HIS A 53 6.81 -9.32 3.26
N VAL A 54 7.82 -9.51 2.41
CA VAL A 54 8.57 -8.42 1.80
C VAL A 54 8.35 -8.46 0.30
N THR A 55 7.83 -7.39 -0.26
CA THR A 55 7.68 -7.17 -1.70
C THR A 55 8.55 -6.00 -2.11
N LYS A 56 9.39 -6.17 -3.13
CA LYS A 56 10.23 -5.10 -3.67
C LYS A 56 9.98 -4.96 -5.17
N LEU A 57 9.64 -3.75 -5.61
CA LEU A 57 9.18 -3.46 -6.97
C LEU A 57 10.04 -2.35 -7.57
N LEU A 58 10.48 -2.54 -8.82
CA LEU A 58 11.16 -1.51 -9.58
C LEU A 58 10.15 -0.80 -10.45
N ILE A 59 9.92 0.49 -10.18
CA ILE A 59 8.90 1.29 -10.86
C ILE A 59 9.59 2.47 -11.55
N PRO A 60 9.27 2.77 -12.83
CA PRO A 60 9.75 3.98 -13.48
C PRO A 60 9.35 5.24 -12.68
N GLU A 61 10.29 6.14 -12.43
CA GLU A 61 10.02 7.34 -11.62
C GLU A 61 8.94 8.23 -12.25
N SER A 62 8.87 8.28 -13.59
CA SER A 62 7.82 8.99 -14.30
C SER A 62 6.42 8.46 -13.98
N GLU A 63 6.29 7.15 -13.82
CA GLU A 63 5.01 6.48 -13.52
C GLU A 63 4.60 6.75 -12.07
N MET A 64 5.54 6.73 -11.12
CA MET A 64 5.26 7.10 -9.72
C MET A 64 4.76 8.54 -9.58
N LEU A 65 5.17 9.43 -10.49
CA LEU A 65 4.81 10.85 -10.48
C LEU A 65 3.53 11.18 -11.26
N LYS A 66 3.24 10.43 -12.34
CA LYS A 66 2.21 10.82 -13.31
C LYS A 66 1.08 9.80 -13.46
N SER A 67 1.32 8.54 -13.11
CA SER A 67 0.35 7.47 -13.33
C SER A 67 -0.57 7.29 -12.15
N LYS A 68 -1.85 7.11 -12.44
CA LYS A 68 -2.85 6.67 -11.46
C LYS A 68 -2.62 5.25 -10.94
N ASP A 69 -1.85 4.45 -11.67
CA ASP A 69 -1.61 3.04 -11.38
C ASP A 69 -0.15 2.67 -11.71
N PRO A 70 0.81 3.19 -10.92
CA PRO A 70 2.23 3.03 -11.21
C PRO A 70 2.69 1.56 -11.26
N LEU A 71 1.96 0.67 -10.59
CA LEU A 71 2.25 -0.77 -10.53
C LEU A 71 2.08 -1.50 -11.86
N LYS A 72 1.19 -1.01 -12.73
CA LYS A 72 1.03 -1.59 -14.09
C LYS A 72 2.28 -1.48 -14.93
N ASN A 73 3.15 -0.54 -14.59
CA ASN A 73 4.39 -0.26 -15.27
C ASN A 73 5.61 -0.63 -14.42
N ALA A 74 5.44 -1.39 -13.34
CA ALA A 74 6.57 -2.00 -12.66
C ALA A 74 7.34 -2.87 -13.68
N VAL A 75 8.66 -2.86 -13.62
CA VAL A 75 9.49 -3.57 -14.60
C VAL A 75 10.10 -4.85 -14.01
N ARG A 76 10.31 -4.87 -12.69
CA ARG A 76 10.82 -6.03 -11.95
C ARG A 76 10.20 -6.09 -10.57
N GLY A 77 10.12 -7.29 -10.01
CA GLY A 77 9.65 -7.49 -8.65
C GLY A 77 10.29 -8.68 -7.96
N TRP A 78 10.40 -8.59 -6.64
CA TRP A 78 10.87 -9.65 -5.76
C TRP A 78 9.87 -9.84 -4.63
N VAL A 79 9.72 -11.07 -4.17
CA VAL A 79 8.95 -11.40 -2.98
C VAL A 79 9.73 -12.34 -2.07
N ARG A 80 9.64 -12.11 -0.77
CA ARG A 80 10.12 -13.02 0.28
C ARG A 80 9.05 -13.18 1.34
N VAL A 81 8.80 -14.43 1.75
CA VAL A 81 7.91 -14.76 2.86
C VAL A 81 8.73 -15.39 3.98
N ASN A 82 8.67 -14.81 5.17
CA ASN A 82 9.48 -15.18 6.33
C ASN A 82 10.97 -15.30 5.93
N ASP A 83 11.63 -16.39 6.33
CA ASP A 83 13.05 -16.65 6.05
C ASP A 83 13.28 -17.42 4.74
N GLN A 84 12.28 -17.53 3.87
CA GLN A 84 12.45 -18.18 2.58
C GLN A 84 13.41 -17.37 1.68
N PRO A 85 14.11 -18.04 0.73
CA PRO A 85 14.87 -17.32 -0.28
C PRO A 85 13.98 -16.33 -1.07
N PRO A 86 14.49 -15.13 -1.39
CA PRO A 86 13.79 -14.22 -2.30
C PRO A 86 13.47 -14.92 -3.64
N SER A 87 12.31 -14.62 -4.19
CA SER A 87 11.87 -15.15 -5.48
C SER A 87 11.41 -14.03 -6.41
N PRO A 88 11.70 -14.12 -7.72
CA PRO A 88 11.25 -13.12 -8.67
C PRO A 88 9.71 -13.17 -8.79
N MET A 89 9.08 -12.01 -8.73
CA MET A 89 7.65 -11.89 -8.96
C MET A 89 7.34 -11.90 -10.46
N LYS A 90 6.42 -12.77 -10.86
CA LYS A 90 5.85 -12.73 -12.22
C LYS A 90 4.94 -11.50 -12.39
N PRO A 91 4.84 -10.89 -13.58
CA PRO A 91 3.97 -9.73 -13.81
C PRO A 91 2.50 -9.92 -13.37
N ILE A 92 1.95 -11.12 -13.58
CA ILE A 92 0.59 -11.49 -13.14
C ILE A 92 0.42 -11.52 -11.61
N ALA A 93 1.52 -11.53 -10.86
CA ALA A 93 1.53 -11.48 -9.40
C ALA A 93 1.68 -10.05 -8.87
N TRP A 94 1.85 -9.03 -9.72
CA TRP A 94 1.86 -7.61 -9.33
C TRP A 94 0.45 -7.06 -9.06
N ASP A 95 -0.47 -7.94 -8.61
CA ASP A 95 -1.90 -7.66 -8.47
C ASP A 95 -2.11 -6.29 -7.78
N PRO A 96 -2.56 -5.27 -8.53
CA PRO A 96 -2.71 -3.91 -8.02
C PRO A 96 -3.88 -3.79 -7.04
N GLY A 97 -4.63 -4.87 -6.83
CA GLY A 97 -5.89 -4.88 -6.14
C GLY A 97 -5.83 -4.46 -4.67
N LEU A 98 -5.30 -5.30 -3.79
CA LEU A 98 -5.55 -5.10 -2.36
C LEU A 98 -4.33 -4.59 -1.57
N PHE A 99 -3.15 -5.18 -1.75
CA PHE A 99 -2.01 -4.92 -0.82
C PHE A 99 -0.90 -4.04 -1.36
N VAL A 100 -0.87 -3.76 -2.66
CA VAL A 100 0.19 -2.92 -3.23
C VAL A 100 -0.40 -1.62 -3.77
N GLY A 101 -1.56 -1.68 -4.44
CA GLY A 101 -2.21 -0.49 -4.97
C GLY A 101 -2.69 0.48 -3.89
N GLU A 102 -3.24 -0.04 -2.79
CA GLU A 102 -3.72 0.77 -1.66
C GLU A 102 -2.55 1.34 -0.85
N CYS A 103 -1.50 0.56 -0.63
CA CYS A 103 -0.29 0.97 0.08
C CYS A 103 0.52 2.01 -0.67
N LEU A 104 0.30 2.19 -1.96
CA LEU A 104 0.97 3.21 -2.79
C LEU A 104 0.09 4.43 -3.07
N SER A 105 -1.05 4.57 -2.39
CA SER A 105 -1.95 5.72 -2.51
C SER A 105 -1.29 7.07 -2.17
N TRP A 106 -0.21 7.06 -1.40
CA TRP A 106 0.59 8.25 -1.09
C TRP A 106 1.50 8.72 -2.24
N LEU A 107 1.70 7.90 -3.29
CA LEU A 107 2.52 8.28 -4.43
C LEU A 107 1.89 9.47 -5.18
N PRO A 108 2.69 10.46 -5.63
CA PRO A 108 2.17 11.64 -6.32
C PRO A 108 1.26 11.33 -7.51
N GLY A 109 1.62 10.35 -8.36
CA GLY A 109 0.82 9.98 -9.53
C GLY A 109 -0.56 9.42 -9.17
N VAL A 110 -0.65 8.63 -8.09
CA VAL A 110 -1.93 8.07 -7.62
C VAL A 110 -2.85 9.18 -7.11
N ARG A 111 -2.27 10.21 -6.49
CA ARG A 111 -3.02 11.34 -5.93
C ARG A 111 -3.69 12.25 -6.96
N ILE A 112 -3.26 12.20 -8.24
CA ILE A 112 -3.83 13.04 -9.31
C ILE A 112 -5.35 12.80 -9.47
N GLN A 113 -5.84 11.63 -9.06
CA GLN A 113 -7.26 11.29 -9.16
C GLN A 113 -8.08 11.69 -7.93
N LEU A 114 -7.43 12.23 -6.90
CA LEU A 114 -8.07 12.55 -5.64
C LEU A 114 -8.55 13.98 -5.63
N ARG A 115 -9.66 14.18 -4.93
CA ARG A 115 -10.24 15.49 -4.71
C ARG A 115 -9.93 15.91 -3.29
N GLU A 116 -9.45 17.13 -3.11
CA GLU A 116 -9.36 17.73 -1.77
C GLU A 116 -10.77 17.77 -1.17
N VAL A 117 -10.89 17.42 0.11
CA VAL A 117 -12.15 17.43 0.86
C VAL A 117 -11.96 18.21 2.16
N ASP A 118 -13.01 18.91 2.60
CA ASP A 118 -12.98 19.72 3.82
C ASP A 118 -13.17 18.85 5.06
N GLN A 119 -12.14 18.04 5.36
CA GLN A 119 -12.08 17.16 6.50
C GLN A 119 -10.67 17.18 7.13
N PRO A 120 -10.14 18.36 7.50
CA PRO A 120 -8.84 18.43 8.14
C PRO A 120 -8.85 17.61 9.42
N ARG A 121 -7.72 16.98 9.73
CA ARG A 121 -7.59 16.14 10.92
C ARG A 121 -6.24 16.31 11.58
N ASP A 122 -6.27 16.31 12.90
CA ASP A 122 -5.09 16.16 13.72
C ASP A 122 -4.67 14.69 13.80
N VAL A 123 -3.41 14.42 13.48
CA VAL A 123 -2.86 13.06 13.42
C VAL A 123 -1.73 12.95 14.44
N ALA A 124 -1.85 12.01 15.37
CA ALA A 124 -0.75 11.68 16.28
C ALA A 124 0.44 11.13 15.48
N TYR A 125 1.64 11.66 15.72
CA TYR A 125 2.85 11.26 15.01
C TYR A 125 4.07 11.34 15.92
N GLN A 126 4.79 10.22 16.06
CA GLN A 126 5.93 10.07 16.97
C GLN A 126 5.63 10.63 18.38
N ARG A 127 6.31 11.71 18.81
CA ARG A 127 6.16 12.35 20.12
C ARG A 127 5.24 13.58 20.10
N GLY A 128 4.49 13.81 19.02
CA GLY A 128 3.67 15.01 18.85
C GLY A 128 2.40 14.78 18.02
N THR A 129 1.86 15.88 17.50
CA THR A 129 0.63 15.89 16.71
C THR A 129 0.84 16.76 15.48
N ILE A 130 0.50 16.22 14.32
CA ILE A 130 0.41 16.95 13.06
C ILE A 130 -0.95 17.61 13.04
N GLN A 131 -0.95 18.94 13.03
CA GLN A 131 -2.17 19.74 13.07
C GLN A 131 -2.75 19.88 11.66
N ALA A 132 -4.08 19.76 11.54
CA ALA A 132 -4.82 20.11 10.33
C ALA A 132 -4.25 19.52 9.02
N ALA A 133 -3.93 18.22 9.01
CA ALA A 133 -3.51 17.54 7.78
C ALA A 133 -4.63 17.64 6.71
N LYS A 134 -4.28 18.01 5.49
CA LYS A 134 -5.23 18.19 4.37
C LYS A 134 -5.75 16.84 3.90
N ALA A 135 -7.07 16.74 3.75
CA ALA A 135 -7.72 15.50 3.33
C ALA A 135 -7.94 15.46 1.81
N PHE A 136 -7.71 14.29 1.23
CA PHE A 136 -7.95 13.97 -0.17
C PHE A 136 -8.75 12.69 -0.26
N SER A 137 -9.81 12.65 -1.06
CA SER A 137 -10.64 11.46 -1.21
C SER A 137 -10.79 11.03 -2.67
N GLY A 138 -10.93 9.71 -2.86
CA GLY A 138 -11.14 9.09 -4.15
C GLY A 138 -11.80 7.73 -4.04
N THR A 139 -12.10 7.14 -5.19
CA THR A 139 -12.61 5.78 -5.29
C THR A 139 -11.80 5.00 -6.30
N ARG A 140 -11.58 3.72 -6.02
CA ARG A 140 -10.95 2.77 -6.93
C ARG A 140 -11.84 1.54 -7.05
N GLU A 141 -11.93 1.02 -8.26
CA GLU A 141 -12.56 -0.25 -8.52
C GLU A 141 -11.56 -1.12 -9.27
N TYR A 142 -11.48 -2.39 -8.88
CA TYR A 142 -10.70 -3.36 -9.62
C TYR A 142 -11.36 -4.73 -9.54
N THR A 143 -11.10 -5.51 -10.57
CA THR A 143 -11.64 -6.84 -10.75
C THR A 143 -10.48 -7.81 -10.91
N LYS A 144 -10.59 -8.98 -10.28
CA LYS A 144 -9.66 -10.09 -10.46
C LYS A 144 -10.43 -11.38 -10.68
N ALA A 145 -9.91 -12.23 -11.56
CA ALA A 145 -10.35 -13.61 -11.60
C ALA A 145 -9.91 -14.29 -10.30
N ASP A 146 -10.85 -14.92 -9.60
CA ASP A 146 -10.50 -15.66 -8.40
C ASP A 146 -9.63 -16.87 -8.74
N ARG A 147 -8.61 -17.11 -7.92
CA ARG A 147 -7.73 -18.28 -8.07
C ARG A 147 -8.36 -19.56 -7.51
N GLN A 148 -9.47 -19.46 -6.78
CA GLN A 148 -10.13 -20.57 -6.09
C GLN A 148 -11.49 -20.92 -6.71
N GLU A 149 -11.70 -20.61 -8.00
CA GLU A 149 -12.93 -20.93 -8.74
C GLU A 149 -14.21 -20.22 -8.24
N LEU A 150 -14.12 -19.24 -7.34
CA LEU A 150 -15.29 -18.47 -6.87
C LEU A 150 -15.84 -17.49 -7.93
N GLY A 151 -15.24 -17.45 -9.12
CA GLY A 151 -15.63 -16.56 -10.22
C GLY A 151 -14.90 -15.22 -10.18
N GLU A 152 -15.54 -14.19 -10.72
CA GLU A 152 -14.98 -12.85 -10.77
C GLU A 152 -15.11 -12.16 -9.40
N VAL A 153 -13.98 -11.73 -8.82
CA VAL A 153 -13.95 -10.98 -7.57
C VAL A 153 -13.71 -9.52 -7.88
N ARG A 154 -14.67 -8.68 -7.51
CA ARG A 154 -14.62 -7.23 -7.69
C ARG A 154 -14.49 -6.53 -6.35
N TRP A 155 -13.62 -5.53 -6.31
CA TRP A 155 -13.42 -4.69 -5.14
C TRP A 155 -13.71 -3.25 -5.50
N LYS A 156 -14.42 -2.57 -4.60
CA LYS A 156 -14.69 -1.14 -4.71
C LYS A 156 -14.26 -0.46 -3.42
N SER A 157 -13.19 0.31 -3.50
CA SER A 157 -12.62 1.02 -2.36
C SER A 157 -12.92 2.52 -2.47
N ARG A 158 -13.39 3.13 -1.39
CA ARG A 158 -13.31 4.58 -1.15
C ARG A 158 -12.16 4.81 -0.19
N PHE A 159 -11.31 5.79 -0.48
CA PHE A 159 -10.21 6.12 0.40
C PHE A 159 -10.17 7.60 0.69
N THR A 160 -9.74 7.93 1.90
CA THR A 160 -9.47 9.28 2.38
C THR A 160 -8.05 9.29 2.92
N LEU A 161 -7.20 10.13 2.36
CA LEU A 161 -5.80 10.30 2.73
C LEU A 161 -5.63 11.67 3.38
N TRP A 162 -4.90 11.73 4.48
CA TRP A 162 -4.49 12.97 5.11
C TRP A 162 -3.01 13.22 4.86
N HIS A 163 -2.71 14.41 4.35
CA HIS A 163 -1.38 14.83 3.96
C HIS A 163 -0.93 16.07 4.73
N HIS A 164 0.37 16.14 5.04
CA HIS A 164 0.97 17.32 5.68
C HIS A 164 2.35 17.61 5.06
N ALA A 165 2.62 18.89 4.78
CA ALA A 165 3.83 19.31 4.05
C ALA A 165 5.13 19.01 4.82
N ASP A 166 5.08 19.02 6.15
CA ASP A 166 6.26 18.77 7.00
C ASP A 166 6.66 17.30 7.08
N LEU A 167 5.87 16.38 6.49
CA LEU A 167 6.22 14.97 6.43
C LEU A 167 7.04 14.66 5.17
N THR A 168 8.08 13.84 5.33
CA THR A 168 9.00 13.46 4.24
C THR A 168 8.30 12.85 3.02
N CYS A 169 7.29 12.00 3.22
CA CYS A 169 6.47 11.42 2.15
C CYS A 169 5.15 12.18 1.94
N GLY A 170 4.94 13.26 2.70
CA GLY A 170 3.70 14.04 2.74
C GLY A 170 2.50 13.32 3.34
N PHE A 171 2.56 12.01 3.63
CA PHE A 171 1.44 11.18 4.06
C PHE A 171 1.39 11.04 5.58
N ALA A 172 0.26 11.35 6.22
CA ALA A 172 0.07 11.22 7.67
C ALA A 172 -0.81 10.02 8.03
N HIS A 173 -1.93 9.85 7.33
CA HIS A 173 -2.97 8.90 7.70
C HIS A 173 -3.81 8.53 6.48
N ALA A 174 -4.42 7.34 6.48
CA ALA A 174 -5.46 6.99 5.54
C ALA A 174 -6.54 6.10 6.15
N VAL A 175 -7.74 6.23 5.62
CA VAL A 175 -8.85 5.31 5.82
C VAL A 175 -9.31 4.83 4.46
N ILE A 176 -9.43 3.52 4.29
CA ILE A 176 -9.90 2.87 3.07
C ILE A 176 -11.09 2.00 3.42
N GLU A 177 -12.24 2.30 2.86
CA GLU A 177 -13.45 1.50 2.96
C GLU A 177 -13.61 0.71 1.66
N ALA A 178 -13.38 -0.59 1.71
CA ALA A 178 -13.45 -1.50 0.57
C ALA A 178 -14.66 -2.43 0.67
N GLU A 179 -15.41 -2.57 -0.42
CA GLU A 179 -16.46 -3.58 -0.55
C GLU A 179 -15.98 -4.70 -1.48
N LYS A 180 -16.10 -5.94 -1.04
CA LYS A 180 -15.80 -7.14 -1.83
C LYS A 180 -17.08 -7.70 -2.42
N TRP A 181 -17.02 -8.06 -3.70
CA TRP A 181 -18.09 -8.66 -4.46
C TRP A 181 -17.59 -9.94 -5.12
N ILE A 182 -18.39 -11.01 -5.08
CA ILE A 182 -18.15 -12.28 -5.77
C ILE A 182 -19.29 -12.44 -6.79
N GLY A 183 -18.95 -12.36 -8.08
CA GLY A 183 -19.96 -12.19 -9.13
C GLY A 183 -20.78 -10.91 -8.89
N ASN A 184 -22.10 -11.08 -8.73
CA ASN A 184 -23.03 -9.97 -8.46
C ASN A 184 -23.42 -9.84 -6.98
N GLU A 185 -22.93 -10.72 -6.11
CA GLU A 185 -23.25 -10.72 -4.69
C GLU A 185 -22.18 -9.98 -3.90
N ARG A 186 -22.61 -9.15 -2.95
CA ARG A 186 -21.69 -8.50 -2.01
C ARG A 186 -21.29 -9.52 -0.95
N ASP A 187 -19.99 -9.78 -0.86
CA ASP A 187 -19.40 -10.75 0.08
C ASP A 187 -19.12 -10.12 1.44
N GLY A 188 -18.64 -8.86 1.46
CA GLY A 188 -18.34 -8.17 2.71
C GLY A 188 -17.84 -6.74 2.53
N LYS A 189 -17.67 -6.02 3.65
CA LYS A 189 -16.98 -4.71 3.71
C LYS A 189 -15.77 -4.82 4.62
N VAL A 190 -14.65 -4.26 4.17
CA VAL A 190 -13.42 -4.11 4.95
C VAL A 190 -13.14 -2.61 5.12
N VAL A 191 -12.83 -2.18 6.34
CA VAL A 191 -12.27 -0.85 6.60
C VAL A 191 -10.82 -1.04 7.02
N ILE A 192 -9.92 -0.39 6.30
CA ILE A 192 -8.48 -0.44 6.50
C ILE A 192 -8.01 0.95 6.91
N THR A 193 -7.37 1.05 8.05
CA THR A 193 -6.83 2.32 8.56
C THR A 193 -5.32 2.25 8.62
N TYR A 194 -4.65 3.21 7.97
CA TYR A 194 -3.20 3.35 7.95
C TYR A 194 -2.75 4.56 8.75
N PHE A 195 -1.73 4.37 9.60
CA PHE A 195 -1.10 5.47 10.35
C PHE A 195 0.39 5.54 10.04
N LEU A 196 0.92 6.74 9.78
CA LEU A 196 2.36 6.92 9.76
C LEU A 196 2.89 6.83 11.19
N GLU A 197 3.72 5.81 11.46
CA GLU A 197 4.32 5.60 12.78
C GLU A 197 5.69 6.28 12.89
N ASP A 198 6.50 6.16 11.83
CA ASP A 198 7.82 6.76 11.71
C ASP A 198 8.11 7.11 10.24
N GLY A 199 8.98 8.10 10.02
CA GLY A 199 9.45 8.56 8.71
C GLY A 199 10.97 8.69 8.70
N GLY A 200 11.65 7.62 8.32
CA GLY A 200 13.11 7.60 8.18
C GLY A 200 13.61 8.11 6.82
N LYS A 201 14.88 8.51 6.78
CA LYS A 201 15.66 8.65 5.54
C LYS A 201 16.46 7.36 5.34
N ASP A 202 16.61 6.93 4.09
CA ASP A 202 17.52 5.84 3.69
C ASP A 202 17.18 4.44 4.24
N GLY A 203 16.02 3.92 3.85
CA GLY A 203 15.68 2.52 4.09
C GLY A 203 16.71 1.59 3.44
N LYS A 204 17.32 0.69 4.23
CA LYS A 204 18.18 -0.37 3.69
C LYS A 204 17.30 -1.47 3.09
N SER A 205 17.63 -1.89 1.87
CA SER A 205 16.92 -2.96 1.19
C SER A 205 17.04 -4.29 1.94
N GLY A 206 15.91 -4.97 2.15
CA GLY A 206 15.88 -6.34 2.65
C GLY A 206 16.07 -7.40 1.57
N LEU A 207 15.99 -7.00 0.28
CA LEU A 207 16.03 -7.89 -0.89
C LEU A 207 17.11 -7.49 -1.92
N PRO A 208 17.51 -8.40 -2.83
CA PRO A 208 18.55 -8.13 -3.84
C PRO A 208 18.22 -6.96 -4.78
N ASP A 209 19.26 -6.33 -5.32
CA ASP A 209 19.15 -5.34 -6.40
C ASP A 209 19.33 -5.95 -7.80
N ASN A 210 19.91 -7.15 -7.88
CA ASN A 210 20.34 -7.81 -9.13
C ASN A 210 19.83 -9.26 -9.15
N ASN A 211 19.76 -9.86 -10.35
CA ASN A 211 19.51 -11.29 -10.54
C ASN A 211 20.72 -12.15 -10.14
#